data_AF-A0A9P6WHT7-F1
#
_entry.id   AF-A0A9P6WHT7-F1
#
_cell.length_a   1.000
_cell.length_b   1.000
_cell.length_c   1.000
_cell.angle_alpha   90.00
_cell.angle_beta   90.00
_cell.angle_gamma   90.00
#
_symmetry.space_group_name_H-M   'P 1'
#
loop_
_entity.id
_entity.type
_entity.pdbx_description
1 polymer ?
#
loop_
_entity_poly.entity_id
_entity_poly.type
_entity_poly.pdbx_seq_one_letter_code
_entity_poly.pdbx_strand_id
1 'polypeptide(L)'
;MAHSLRSKSKLKSKKTKTSNPNSDYFKTNQARTERLAQKLKENTTKQQDSTTTATTTTTNTDTMDTSNDTPEDLTKVKTHGWRKSRASDYKKKKNSKKNKSLKF
;
A
#
# COMPACT_ATOMS: atom_id res chain seq x y z
N MET A 1 29.14 -36.45 -18.81
CA MET A 1 28.89 -35.04 -19.20
C MET A 1 28.15 -34.33 -18.07
N ALA A 2 28.56 -33.13 -17.68
CA ALA A 2 27.86 -32.35 -16.67
C ALA A 2 26.51 -31.84 -17.21
N HIS A 3 25.52 -31.67 -16.33
CA HIS A 3 24.26 -31.06 -16.70
C HIS A 3 24.36 -29.53 -16.64
N SER A 4 23.81 -28.85 -17.65
CA SER A 4 23.64 -27.40 -17.62
C SER A 4 22.75 -26.96 -16.44
N LEU A 5 22.98 -25.75 -15.92
CA LEU A 5 22.15 -25.13 -14.87
C LEU A 5 20.65 -25.10 -15.25
N ARG A 6 20.36 -24.90 -16.54
CA ARG A 6 19.00 -24.88 -17.12
C ARG A 6 18.48 -26.26 -17.53
N SER A 7 19.14 -27.35 -17.12
CA SER A 7 18.67 -28.70 -17.43
C SER A 7 17.33 -28.99 -16.75
N LYS A 8 16.32 -29.34 -17.55
CA LYS A 8 14.95 -29.60 -17.08
C LYS A 8 14.90 -30.68 -15.99
N SER A 9 15.70 -31.73 -16.10
CA SER A 9 15.75 -32.81 -15.10
C SER A 9 16.21 -32.29 -13.72
N LYS A 10 17.31 -31.52 -13.69
CA LYS A 10 17.81 -30.92 -12.45
C LYS A 10 16.87 -29.86 -11.90
N LEU A 11 16.24 -29.05 -12.75
CA LEU A 11 15.23 -28.08 -12.32
C LEU A 11 14.00 -28.75 -11.68
N LYS A 12 13.50 -29.86 -12.26
CA LYS A 12 12.42 -30.65 -11.65
C LYS A 12 12.80 -31.17 -10.27
N SER A 13 14.02 -31.69 -10.11
CA SER A 13 14.50 -32.16 -8.80
C SER A 13 14.66 -31.03 -7.77
N LYS A 14 15.03 -29.82 -8.20
CA LYS A 14 15.07 -28.65 -7.32
C LYS A 14 13.66 -28.26 -6.88
N LYS A 15 12.69 -28.24 -7.80
CA LYS A 15 11.30 -27.94 -7.49
C LYS A 15 10.75 -28.88 -6.43
N THR A 16 10.93 -30.20 -6.58
CA THR A 16 10.44 -31.16 -5.59
C THR A 16 11.09 -30.96 -4.21
N LYS A 17 12.37 -30.60 -4.16
CA LYS A 17 13.08 -30.28 -2.92
C LYS A 17 12.60 -28.99 -2.25
N THR A 18 12.09 -28.01 -3.00
CA THR A 18 11.66 -26.72 -2.42
C THR A 18 10.16 -26.64 -2.18
N SER A 19 9.34 -27.42 -2.88
CA SER A 19 7.87 -27.36 -2.77
C SER A 19 7.25 -28.47 -1.93
N ASN A 20 8.00 -29.54 -1.61
CA ASN A 20 7.46 -30.62 -0.78
C ASN A 20 7.36 -30.16 0.69
N PRO A 21 6.17 -30.24 1.32
CA PRO A 21 6.00 -29.87 2.74
C PRO A 21 6.94 -30.60 3.70
N ASN A 22 7.35 -31.82 3.36
CA ASN A 22 8.24 -32.62 4.18
C ASN A 22 9.72 -32.28 4.00
N SER A 23 10.08 -31.46 3.01
CA SER A 23 11.46 -31.06 2.75
C SER A 23 11.97 -30.01 3.73
N ASP A 24 13.25 -30.09 4.06
CA ASP A 24 13.89 -29.12 4.98
C ASP A 24 13.88 -27.70 4.41
N TYR A 25 14.03 -27.55 3.08
CA TYR A 25 13.96 -26.25 2.42
C TYR A 25 12.60 -25.58 2.60
N PHE A 26 11.51 -26.34 2.43
CA PHE A 26 10.17 -25.81 2.61
C PHE A 26 9.92 -25.42 4.07
N LYS A 27 10.24 -26.32 5.01
CA LYS A 27 10.05 -26.10 6.46
C LYS A 27 10.81 -24.89 6.96
N THR A 28 12.08 -24.76 6.59
CA THR A 28 12.93 -23.62 7.01
C THR A 28 12.42 -22.29 6.46
N ASN A 29 11.98 -22.27 5.19
CA ASN A 29 11.38 -21.08 4.60
C ASN A 29 10.06 -20.71 5.28
N GLN A 30 9.19 -21.69 5.51
CA GLN A 30 7.91 -21.48 6.19
C GLN A 30 8.10 -20.94 7.61
N ALA A 31 8.96 -21.57 8.42
CA ALA A 31 9.27 -21.12 9.77
C ALA A 31 9.82 -19.68 9.81
N ARG A 32 10.62 -19.29 8.80
CA ARG A 32 11.09 -17.91 8.66
C ARG A 32 9.95 -16.95 8.34
N THR A 33 9.06 -17.31 7.42
CA THR A 33 7.92 -16.47 7.05
C THR A 33 6.97 -16.26 8.21
N GLU A 34 6.69 -17.30 9.00
CA GLU A 34 5.85 -17.22 10.19
C GLU A 34 6.46 -16.31 11.26
N ARG A 35 7.77 -16.45 11.52
CA ARG A 35 8.50 -15.58 12.44
C ARG A 35 8.45 -14.11 12.02
N LEU A 36 8.61 -13.83 10.73
CA LEU A 36 8.53 -12.47 10.21
C LEU A 36 7.12 -11.91 10.35
N ALA A 37 6.09 -12.70 10.04
CA ALA A 37 4.71 -12.30 10.20
C ALA A 37 4.36 -11.97 11.66
N GLN A 38 4.84 -12.77 12.63
CA GLN A 38 4.68 -12.50 14.06
C GLN A 38 5.35 -11.19 14.46
N LYS A 39 6.62 -10.99 14.10
CA LYS A 39 7.35 -9.75 14.38
C LYS A 39 6.69 -8.51 13.77
N LEU A 40 6.13 -8.64 12.56
CA LEU A 40 5.42 -7.54 11.92
C LEU A 40 4.15 -7.18 12.69
N LYS A 41 3.35 -8.18 13.09
CA LYS A 41 2.16 -7.96 13.92
C LYS A 41 2.52 -7.28 15.24
N GLU A 42 3.50 -7.81 15.97
CA GLU A 42 3.97 -7.23 17.24
C GLU A 42 4.49 -5.80 17.08
N ASN A 43 5.18 -5.49 15.98
CA ASN A 43 5.66 -4.12 15.74
C ASN A 43 4.48 -3.18 15.44
N THR A 44 3.51 -3.62 14.62
CA THR A 44 2.32 -2.81 14.34
C THR A 44 1.51 -2.52 15.60
N THR A 45 1.35 -3.49 16.52
CA THR A 45 0.65 -3.24 17.79
C THR A 45 1.43 -2.27 18.67
N LYS A 46 2.74 -2.47 18.82
CA LYS A 46 3.60 -1.53 19.58
C LYS A 46 3.54 -0.10 19.04
N GLN A 47 3.51 0.08 17.72
CA GLN A 47 3.39 1.40 17.11
C GLN A 47 2.02 2.03 17.41
N GLN A 48 0.93 1.26 17.31
CA GLN A 48 -0.40 1.74 17.67
C GLN A 48 -0.45 2.16 19.15
N ASP A 49 0.03 1.30 20.06
CA ASP A 49 0.04 1.56 21.50
C ASP A 49 0.90 2.78 21.87
N SER A 50 2.05 2.96 21.20
CA SER A 50 2.91 4.14 21.37
C SER A 50 2.25 5.42 20.83
N THR A 51 1.45 5.33 19.77
CA THR A 51 0.72 6.46 19.20
C THR A 51 -0.43 6.86 20.12
N THR A 52 -1.14 5.89 20.70
CA THR A 52 -2.19 6.14 21.70
C THR A 52 -1.61 6.79 22.96
N THR A 53 -0.46 6.31 23.45
CA THR A 53 0.20 6.87 24.64
C THR A 53 0.75 8.29 24.40
N ALA A 54 1.30 8.56 23.21
CA ALA A 54 1.69 9.91 22.80
C ALA A 54 0.47 10.85 22.73
N THR A 55 -0.67 10.37 22.22
CA THR A 55 -1.90 11.18 22.10
C THR A 55 -2.50 11.53 23.48
N THR A 56 -2.35 10.68 24.50
CA THR A 56 -2.86 10.97 25.85
C THR A 56 -1.97 11.95 26.64
N THR A 57 -0.72 12.19 26.24
CA THR A 57 0.20 13.11 26.95
C THR A 57 0.28 14.50 26.29
N THR A 58 -0.16 14.66 25.04
CA THR A 58 -0.20 15.95 24.32
C THR A 58 -1.61 16.40 23.96
N THR A 59 -2.57 16.29 24.89
CA THR A 59 -3.79 17.12 24.84
C THR A 59 -3.55 18.46 25.53
N ASN A 60 -2.50 19.17 25.16
CA ASN A 60 -2.38 20.61 25.37
C ASN A 60 -1.37 21.17 24.37
N THR A 61 -1.85 22.12 23.57
CA THR A 61 -1.10 23.03 22.68
C THR A 61 -0.32 22.40 21.53
N ASP A 62 -1.00 22.16 20.41
CA ASP A 62 -0.51 22.72 19.15
C ASP A 62 -1.69 23.07 18.24
N THR A 63 -2.13 24.32 18.37
CA THR A 63 -3.00 25.00 17.40
C THR A 63 -2.22 25.12 16.10
N MET A 64 -2.39 24.16 15.18
CA MET A 64 -2.10 24.42 13.77
C MET A 64 -3.12 25.44 13.26
N ASP A 65 -2.72 26.70 13.31
CA ASP A 65 -3.33 27.78 12.55
C ASP A 65 -3.06 27.55 11.06
N THR A 66 -3.95 26.78 10.42
CA THR A 66 -4.12 26.80 8.96
C THR A 66 -5.23 27.79 8.61
N SER A 67 -4.93 29.07 8.77
CA SER A 67 -5.67 30.17 8.16
C SER A 67 -5.58 30.05 6.63
N ASN A 68 -6.55 29.38 5.97
CA ASN A 68 -7.27 29.87 4.77
C ASN A 68 -8.25 28.86 4.12
N ASP A 69 -8.88 27.94 4.85
CA ASP A 69 -9.97 27.15 4.26
C ASP A 69 -11.31 27.85 4.48
N THR A 70 -11.80 28.49 3.42
CA THR A 70 -13.18 29.00 3.34
C THR A 70 -14.18 27.91 3.77
N PRO A 71 -15.21 28.24 4.56
CA PRO A 71 -16.11 27.26 5.21
C PRO A 71 -17.01 26.44 4.26
N GLU A 72 -16.89 26.64 2.94
CA GLU A 72 -17.65 25.94 1.91
C GLU A 72 -17.12 24.53 1.58
N ASP A 73 -15.90 24.16 2.00
CA ASP A 73 -15.25 22.91 1.56
C ASP A 73 -15.34 21.73 2.54
N LEU A 74 -15.93 21.90 3.73
CA LEU A 74 -16.27 20.79 4.63
C LEU A 74 -17.55 20.05 4.21
N THR A 75 -17.86 20.04 2.91
CA THR A 75 -19.02 19.31 2.38
C THR A 75 -18.78 17.81 2.49
N LYS A 76 -19.59 17.17 3.35
CA LYS A 76 -19.78 15.72 3.48
C LYS A 76 -19.39 14.97 2.20
N VAL A 77 -18.27 14.24 2.26
CA VAL A 77 -17.71 13.50 1.11
C VAL A 77 -18.79 12.57 0.56
N LYS A 78 -19.45 12.98 -0.52
CA LYS A 78 -20.47 12.19 -1.20
C LYS A 78 -19.73 11.01 -1.87
N THR A 79 -19.87 9.82 -1.30
CA THR A 79 -19.25 8.59 -1.80
C THR A 79 -19.91 8.07 -3.08
N HIS A 80 -21.12 8.56 -3.38
CA HIS A 80 -21.84 8.28 -4.62
C HIS A 80 -21.45 9.33 -5.68
N GLY A 81 -20.44 9.00 -6.50
CA GLY A 81 -19.96 9.83 -7.60
C GLY A 81 -18.44 9.85 -7.72
N TRP A 82 -17.93 10.50 -8.76
CA TRP A 82 -16.49 10.74 -8.91
C TRP A 82 -16.02 11.66 -7.77
N ARG A 83 -15.01 11.23 -7.01
CA ARG A 83 -14.39 12.07 -5.97
C ARG A 83 -13.93 13.38 -6.61
N LYS A 84 -14.30 14.53 -6.02
CA LYS A 84 -13.79 15.83 -6.44
C LYS A 84 -12.26 15.75 -6.38
N SER A 85 -11.61 15.79 -7.53
CA SER A 85 -10.15 15.74 -7.63
C SER A 85 -9.68 16.84 -8.56
N ARG A 86 -8.60 17.52 -8.18
CA ARG A 86 -7.98 18.55 -9.04
C ARG A 86 -7.61 17.97 -10.42
N ALA A 87 -7.34 16.66 -10.51
CA ALA A 87 -7.09 15.94 -11.75
C ALA A 87 -8.33 15.85 -12.67
N SER A 88 -9.53 15.61 -12.13
CA SER A 88 -10.77 15.60 -12.93
C SER A 88 -11.12 16.98 -13.46
N ASP A 89 -10.92 18.02 -12.66
CA ASP A 89 -11.21 19.40 -13.02
C ASP A 89 -10.23 19.92 -14.06
N TYR A 90 -8.94 19.59 -13.90
CA TYR A 90 -7.91 19.91 -14.88
C TYR A 90 -8.18 19.23 -16.23
N LYS A 91 -8.58 17.94 -16.25
CA LYS A 91 -8.93 17.23 -17.48
C LYS A 91 -10.13 17.86 -18.21
N LYS A 92 -11.21 18.19 -17.48
CA LYS A 92 -12.38 18.89 -18.05
C LYS A 92 -12.00 20.26 -18.63
N LYS A 93 -11.24 21.06 -17.87
CA LYS A 93 -10.82 22.42 -18.27
C LYS A 93 -9.80 22.42 -19.42
N LYS A 94 -8.93 21.42 -19.51
CA LYS A 94 -7.96 21.27 -20.61
C LYS A 94 -8.65 20.86 -21.91
N ASN A 95 -9.64 19.97 -21.84
CA ASN A 95 -10.36 19.51 -23.02
C ASN A 95 -11.33 20.58 -23.57
N SER A 96 -11.99 21.35 -22.70
CA SER A 96 -12.89 22.43 -23.16
C SER A 96 -12.18 23.57 -23.90
N LYS A 97 -10.91 23.83 -23.59
CA LYS A 97 -10.10 24.86 -24.27
C LYS A 97 -9.58 24.44 -25.65
N LYS A 98 -9.61 23.14 -25.98
CA LYS A 98 -9.17 22.59 -27.28
C LYS A 98 -10.29 22.52 -28.32
N ASN A 99 -11.56 22.61 -27.90
CA ASN A 99 -12.72 22.58 -28.80
C ASN A 99 -13.04 23.95 -29.42
N LYS A 100 -12.03 24.72 -29.84
CA LYS A 100 -12.23 25.91 -30.68
C LYS A 100 -12.14 25.61 -32.19
N SER A 101 -11.84 24.38 -32.59
CA SER A 101 -11.58 24.03 -34.00
C SER A 101 -12.48 22.93 -34.59
N LEU A 102 -13.46 22.41 -33.87
CA LEU A 102 -14.54 21.65 -34.50
C LEU A 102 -15.85 22.21 -34.00
N LYS A 103 -16.38 23.16 -34.78
CA LYS A 103 -17.83 23.29 -34.91
C LYS A 103 -18.30 21.97 -35.50
N PHE A 104 -19.03 21.19 -34.73
CA PHE A 104 -20.25 20.44 -35.03
C PHE A 104 -20.57 19.56 -33.83
#